data_AF-A0A1B8J9Q3-F1
#
_entry.id   AF-A0A1B8J9Q3-F1
#
_cell.length_a   1.000
_cell.length_b   1.000
_cell.length_c   1.000
_cell.angle_alpha   90.00
_cell.angle_beta   90.00
_cell.angle_gamma   90.00
#
_symmetry.space_group_name_H-M   'P 1'
#
loop_
_entity.id
_entity.type
_entity.pdbx_description
1 polymer ?
#
loop_
_entity_poly.entity_id
_entity_poly.type
_entity_poly.pdbx_seq_one_letter_code
_entity_poly.pdbx_strand_id
1 'polypeptide(L)' 'MSRKERVKVTIDIAKSGLFILLTALFGIFAFVVVHVETINTFQAVACALGAIVLSAAFYLLIRFLLRQLDELEESE' A
#
# COMPACT_ATOMS: atom_id res chain seq x y z
N MET A 1 1.27 11.81 -25.52
CA MET A 1 1.27 12.42 -24.17
C MET A 1 2.68 12.84 -23.81
N SER A 2 2.80 14.06 -23.28
CA SER A 2 4.10 14.58 -22.83
C SER A 2 4.65 13.72 -21.69
N ARG A 3 5.98 13.63 -21.53
CA ARG A 3 6.61 12.86 -20.42
C ARG A 3 6.02 13.25 -19.05
N LYS A 4 5.71 14.54 -18.86
CA LYS A 4 5.09 15.10 -17.66
C LYS A 4 3.70 14.52 -17.36
N GLU A 5 2.87 14.37 -18.39
CA GLU A 5 1.53 13.77 -18.27
C GLU A 5 1.62 12.30 -17.84
N ARG A 6 2.60 11.55 -18.38
CA ARG A 6 2.78 10.15 -18.02
C ARG A 6 3.18 9.99 -16.56
N VAL A 7 4.16 10.75 -16.07
CA VAL A 7 4.62 10.68 -14.67
C VAL A 7 3.50 11.08 -13.71
N LYS A 8 2.72 12.12 -14.03
CA LYS A 8 1.58 12.55 -13.21
C LYS A 8 0.50 11.47 -13.11
N VAL A 9 0.16 10.82 -14.23
CA VAL A 9 -0.76 9.67 -14.24
C VAL A 9 -0.22 8.49 -13.42
N THR A 10 1.09 8.21 -13.52
CA THR A 10 1.74 7.16 -12.71
C THR A 10 1.69 7.47 -11.22
N ILE A 11 1.87 8.72 -10.80
CA ILE A 11 1.73 9.15 -9.41
C ILE A 11 0.29 8.99 -8.91
N ASP A 12 -0.71 9.36 -9.71
CA ASP A 12 -2.12 9.16 -9.34
C ASP A 12 -2.49 7.68 -9.20
N ILE A 13 -1.98 6.82 -10.09
CA ILE A 13 -2.13 5.36 -9.98
C ILE A 13 -1.44 4.84 -8.71
N ALA A 14 -0.22 5.29 -8.43
CA ALA A 14 0.49 4.89 -7.21
C ALA A 14 -0.26 5.33 -5.94
N LYS A 15 -0.80 6.55 -5.94
CA LYS A 15 -1.61 7.10 -4.84
C LYS A 15 -2.89 6.29 -4.61
N SER A 16 -3.62 5.94 -5.67
CA SER A 16 -4.79 5.05 -5.55
C SER A 16 -4.41 3.65 -5.05
N GLY A 17 -3.23 3.14 -5.44
CA GLY A 17 -2.64 1.93 -4.88
C GLY A 17 -2.42 2.00 -3.36
N LEU A 18 -1.96 3.14 -2.83
CA LEU A 18 -1.83 3.35 -1.38
C LEU A 18 -3.18 3.26 -0.66
N PHE A 19 -4.26 3.81 -1.25
CA PHE A 19 -5.60 3.71 -0.66
C PHE A 19 -6.12 2.27 -0.61
N ILE A 20 -5.84 1.48 -1.64
CA ILE A 20 -6.20 0.04 -1.66
C ILE A 20 -5.43 -0.70 -0.55
N LEU A 21 -4.13 -0.46 -0.43
CA LEU A 21 -3.31 -1.08 0.63
C LEU A 21 -3.78 -0.67 2.02
N LEU A 22 -4.16 0.60 2.21
CA LEU A 22 -4.69 1.10 3.48
C LEU A 22 -6.01 0.40 3.83
N THR A 23 -6.88 0.25 2.84
CA THR A 23 -8.17 -0.46 2.99
C THR A 23 -7.95 -1.92 3.37
N ALA A 24 -6.97 -2.59 2.76
CA ALA A 24 -6.61 -3.96 3.12
C ALA A 24 -6.09 -4.08 4.56
N LEU A 25 -5.27 -3.12 5.02
CA LEU A 25 -4.81 -3.04 6.41
C LEU A 25 -5.98 -2.93 7.40
N PHE A 26 -6.93 -2.04 7.14
CA PHE A 26 -8.15 -1.95 7.95
C PHE A 26 -9.00 -3.21 7.89
N GLY A 27 -9.06 -3.90 6.74
CA GLY A 27 -9.74 -5.19 6.62
C GLY A 27 -9.14 -6.28 7.51
N ILE A 28 -7.81 -6.40 7.55
CA ILE A 28 -7.12 -7.32 8.46
C ILE A 28 -7.40 -6.93 9.91
N PHE A 29 -7.33 -5.64 10.24
CA PHE A 29 -7.59 -5.16 11.59
C PHE A 29 -9.01 -5.47 12.06
N ALA A 30 -10.01 -5.19 11.21
CA ALA A 30 -11.41 -5.49 11.48
C ALA A 30 -11.63 -7.00 11.67
N PHE A 31 -11.01 -7.85 10.84
CA PHE A 31 -11.10 -9.30 10.98
C PHE A 31 -10.59 -9.78 12.35
N VAL A 32 -9.42 -9.28 12.76
CA VAL A 32 -8.80 -9.61 14.05
C VAL A 32 -9.65 -9.13 15.21
N VAL A 33 -10.21 -7.91 15.15
CA VAL A 33 -11.06 -7.35 16.21
C VAL A 33 -12.37 -8.13 16.34
N VAL A 34 -13.03 -8.47 15.22
CA VAL A 34 -14.30 -9.22 15.23
C VAL A 34 -14.11 -10.64 15.76
N HIS A 35 -12.97 -11.27 15.49
CA HIS A 35 -12.68 -12.64 15.90
C HIS A 35 -11.73 -12.73 17.10
N VAL A 36 -11.58 -11.67 17.90
CA VAL A 36 -10.54 -11.60 18.94
C VAL A 36 -10.61 -12.74 19.96
N GLU A 37 -11.81 -13.25 20.24
CA GLU A 37 -12.04 -14.35 21.20
C GLU A 37 -12.05 -15.74 20.55
N THR A 38 -12.16 -15.82 19.22
CA THR A 38 -12.29 -17.08 18.46
C THR A 38 -11.12 -17.34 17.50
N ILE A 39 -10.15 -16.42 17.47
CA ILE A 39 -9.03 -16.48 16.54
C ILE A 39 -8.17 -17.71 16.82
N ASN A 40 -8.04 -18.55 15.81
CA ASN A 40 -7.17 -19.73 15.89
C ASN A 40 -5.73 -19.32 15.58
N THR A 41 -4.73 -20.05 16.11
CA THR A 41 -3.30 -19.71 15.94
C THR A 41 -2.91 -19.57 14.47
N PHE A 42 -3.52 -20.35 13.58
CA PHE A 42 -3.33 -20.24 12.13
C PHE A 42 -3.83 -18.90 11.55
N GLN A 43 -5.00 -18.42 11.98
CA GLN A 43 -5.55 -17.14 11.54
C GLN A 43 -4.70 -15.97 12.04
N ALA A 44 -4.21 -16.04 13.28
CA ALA A 44 -3.31 -15.04 13.84
C ALA A 44 -2.00 -14.96 13.03
N VAL A 45 -1.40 -16.10 12.69
CA VAL A 45 -0.19 -16.15 11.84
C VAL A 45 -0.46 -15.61 10.44
N ALA A 46 -1.60 -15.96 9.83
CA ALA A 46 -2.00 -15.45 8.53
C ALA A 46 -2.21 -13.92 8.53
N CYS A 47 -2.86 -13.37 9.56
CA CYS A 47 -3.03 -11.92 9.72
C CYS A 47 -1.68 -11.21 9.94
N ALA A 48 -0.78 -11.78 10.74
CA ALA A 48 0.55 -11.23 10.96
C ALA A 48 1.38 -11.21 9.67
N LEU A 49 1.39 -12.31 8.91
CA LEU A 49 2.03 -12.37 7.59
C LEU A 49 1.41 -11.36 6.61
N GLY A 50 0.08 -11.27 6.57
CA GLY A 50 -0.64 -10.31 5.73
C GLY A 50 -0.25 -8.87 6.06
N ALA A 51 -0.16 -8.53 7.35
CA ALA A 51 0.28 -7.21 7.80
C ALA A 51 1.73 -6.92 7.37
N ILE A 52 2.65 -7.87 7.55
CA ILE A 52 4.06 -7.72 7.13
C ILE A 52 4.16 -7.49 5.61
N VAL A 53 3.46 -8.30 4.81
CA VAL A 53 3.45 -8.16 3.35
C VAL A 53 2.85 -6.83 2.91
N LEU A 54 1.74 -6.40 3.53
CA LEU A 54 1.13 -5.10 3.26
C LEU A 54 2.05 -3.94 3.61
N SER A 55 2.74 -4.00 4.76
CA SER A 55 3.72 -2.98 5.15
C SER A 55 4.90 -2.91 4.17
N ALA A 56 5.42 -4.06 3.72
CA ALA A 56 6.46 -4.10 2.70
C ALA A 56 5.98 -3.51 1.36
N ALA A 57 4.76 -3.86 0.93
CA ALA A 57 4.15 -3.29 -0.27
C ALA A 57 3.98 -1.77 -0.14
N PHE A 58 3.52 -1.28 1.01
CA PHE A 58 3.40 0.15 1.31
C PHE A 58 4.74 0.87 1.15
N TYR A 59 5.80 0.32 1.74
CA TYR A 59 7.15 0.89 1.67
C TYR A 59 7.65 0.97 0.23
N LEU A 60 7.49 -0.09 -0.56
CA LEU A 60 7.88 -0.11 -1.97
C LEU A 60 7.10 0.92 -2.78
N LEU A 61 5.80 1.06 -2.53
CA LEU A 61 4.93 1.98 -3.25
C LEU A 61 5.25 3.44 -2.94
N ILE A 62 5.50 3.77 -1.66
CA ILE A 62 5.96 5.10 -1.25
C ILE A 62 7.31 5.41 -1.91
N ARG A 63 8.26 4.46 -1.86
CA ARG A 63 9.59 4.66 -2.47
C ARG A 63 9.51 4.85 -3.98
N PHE A 64 8.61 4.12 -4.65
CA PHE A 64 8.35 4.30 -6.07
C PHE A 64 7.75 5.67 -6.37
N LEU A 65 6.80 6.12 -5.56
CA LEU A 65 6.14 7.42 -5.72
C LEU A 65 7.13 8.58 -5.52
N LEU A 66 8.00 8.50 -4.51
CA LEU A 66 9.07 9.48 -4.29
C LEU A 66 10.04 9.54 -5.48
N ARG A 67 10.47 8.40 -6.03
CA ARG A 67 11.31 8.37 -7.22
C ARG A 67 10.67 9.03 -8.44
N GLN A 68 9.38 8.76 -8.66
CA GLN A 68 8.62 9.37 -9.76
C GLN A 68 8.42 10.88 -9.55
N LEU A 69 8.33 11.32 -8.29
CA LEU A 69 8.24 12.73 -7.94
C LEU A 69 9.56 13.45 -8.20
N ASP A 70 10.69 12.87 -7.79
CA ASP A 70 12.03 13.40 -8.10
C ASP A 70 12.25 13.51 -9.61
N GLU A 71 11.87 12.50 -10.40
CA GLU A 71 11.97 12.53 -11.87
C GLU A 71 11.11 13.64 -12.49
N LEU A 72 9.99 14.00 -11.84
CA LEU A 72 9.11 15.07 -12.27
C LEU A 72 9.73 16.44 -11.98
N GLU A 73 10.31 16.63 -10.78
CA GLU A 73 10.97 17.87 -10.36
C GLU A 73 12.26 18.14 -11.17
N GLU A 74 13.04 17.10 -11.48
CA GLU A 74 14.26 17.23 -12.31
C GLU A 74 13.94 17.53 -13.79
N SER A 75 12.67 17.35 -14.19
CA SER A 75 12.15 17.65 -15.53
C SER A 75 11.47 19.04 -15.61
N GLU A 76 11.47 19.84 -14.54
CA GLU A 76 11.13 21.27 -14.55
C GLU A 76 12.36 22.15 -14.82
#